data_AF-A0A0B7IMU0-F1
#
_entry.id   AF-A0A0B7IMU0-F1
#
_cell.length_a   1.000
_cell.length_b   1.000
_cell.length_c   1.000
_cell.angle_alpha   90.00
_cell.angle_beta   90.00
_cell.angle_gamma   90.00
#
_symmetry.space_group_name_H-M   'P 1'
#
loop_
_entity.id
_entity.type
_entity.pdbx_description
1 polymer ?
#
loop_
_entity_poly.entity_id
_entity_poly.type
_entity_poly.pdbx_seq_one_letter_code
_entity_poly.pdbx_strand_id
1 'polypeptide(L)' 'MDFTLLSIKDIMNLCNCSKHRAMKLRSEIADYYGIGRHLVTLWHLHDYLGIK' A
#
# COMPACT_ATOMS: atom_id res chain seq x y z
N MET A 1 -12.79 2.50 -9.38
CA MET A 1 -11.99 2.00 -8.25
C MET A 1 -10.97 1.06 -8.81
N ASP A 2 -9.68 1.34 -8.60
CA ASP A 2 -8.59 0.49 -9.08
C ASP A 2 -8.21 -0.53 -7.98
N PHE A 3 -8.50 -1.80 -8.25
CA PHE A 3 -8.22 -2.93 -7.35
C PHE A 3 -6.92 -3.64 -7.69
N THR A 4 -6.02 -3.00 -8.43
CA THR A 4 -4.69 -3.53 -8.73
C THR A 4 -3.93 -3.77 -7.44
N LEU A 5 -3.49 -5.01 -7.23
CA LEU A 5 -2.67 -5.42 -6.09
C LEU A 5 -1.29 -4.77 -6.19
N LEU A 6 -0.80 -4.24 -5.07
CA LEU A 6 0.49 -3.57 -5.04
C LEU A 6 1.62 -4.51 -4.60
N SER A 7 2.64 -4.59 -5.45
CA SER A 7 3.94 -5.09 -5.03
C SER A 7 4.65 -4.06 -4.14
N ILE A 8 5.68 -4.50 -3.41
CA ILE A 8 6.55 -3.58 -2.67
C ILE A 8 7.21 -2.55 -3.60
N LYS A 9 7.55 -2.94 -4.84
CA LYS A 9 8.18 -2.05 -5.81
C LYS A 9 7.22 -0.95 -6.24
N ASP A 10 5.93 -1.26 -6.40
CA ASP A 10 4.91 -0.26 -6.76
C ASP A 10 4.78 0.78 -5.65
N ILE A 11 4.71 0.35 -4.38
CA ILE A 11 4.66 1.26 -3.23
C ILE A 11 5.92 2.12 -3.13
N MET A 12 7.11 1.54 -3.39
CA MET A 12 8.36 2.31 -3.41
C MET A 12 8.31 3.43 -4.46
N ASN A 13 7.83 3.12 -5.65
CA ASN A 13 7.75 4.09 -6.76
C ASN A 13 6.68 5.16 -6.49
N LEU A 14 5.49 4.75 -6.05
CA LEU A 14 4.36 5.65 -5.79
C LEU A 14 4.65 6.61 -4.63
N CYS A 15 5.26 6.12 -3.55
CA CYS A 15 5.54 6.93 -2.36
C CYS A 15 6.97 7.50 -2.34
N ASN A 16 7.76 7.29 -3.41
CA ASN A 16 9.19 7.62 -3.49
C ASN A 16 9.96 7.28 -2.21
N CYS A 17 9.88 6.01 -1.78
CA CYS A 17 10.40 5.57 -0.48
C CYS A 17 11.26 4.31 -0.56
N SER A 18 12.02 4.05 0.51
CA SER A 18 12.87 2.86 0.60
C SER A 18 12.05 1.58 0.69
N LYS A 19 12.64 0.45 0.29
CA LYS A 19 12.02 -0.89 0.42
C LYS A 19 11.51 -1.15 1.83
N HIS A 20 12.30 -0.79 2.85
CA HIS A 20 11.92 -0.96 4.25
C HIS A 20 10.67 -0.14 4.59
N ARG A 21 10.61 1.13 4.16
CA ARG A 21 9.44 1.97 4.38
C ARG A 21 8.21 1.44 3.63
N ALA A 22 8.36 0.99 2.39
CA ALA A 22 7.29 0.38 1.60
C ALA A 22 6.74 -0.90 2.24
N MET A 23 7.61 -1.78 2.77
CA MET A 23 7.19 -2.98 3.50
C MET A 23 6.43 -2.65 4.78
N LYS A 24 6.91 -1.66 5.53
CA LYS A 24 6.23 -1.17 6.74
C LYS A 24 4.87 -0.59 6.38
N LEU A 25 4.80 0.29 5.38
CA LEU A 25 3.56 0.92 4.92
C LEU A 25 2.53 -0.11 4.47
N ARG A 26 2.93 -1.12 3.68
CA ARG A 26 2.02 -2.21 3.28
C ARG A 26 1.47 -3.00 4.47
N SER A 27 2.27 -3.14 5.53
CA SER A 27 1.82 -3.83 6.75
C SER A 27 0.83 -2.96 7.53
N GLU A 28 1.15 -1.68 7.71
CA GLU A 28 0.25 -0.71 8.35
C GLU A 28 -1.11 -0.64 7.65
N ILE A 29 -1.14 -0.57 6.32
CA ILE A 29 -2.37 -0.57 5.53
C ILE A 29 -3.15 -1.89 5.73
N ALA A 30 -2.47 -3.02 5.64
CA ALA A 30 -3.12 -4.32 5.81
C ALA A 30 -3.77 -4.47 7.19
N ASP A 31 -3.07 -4.03 8.24
CA ASP A 31 -3.58 -4.04 9.61
C ASP A 31 -4.78 -3.08 9.77
N TYR A 32 -4.73 -1.90 9.15
CA TYR A 32 -5.81 -0.91 9.18
C TYR A 32 -7.12 -1.45 8.57
N TYR A 33 -7.06 -2.17 7.45
CA TYR A 33 -8.24 -2.75 6.80
C TYR A 33 -8.58 -4.17 7.24
N GLY A 34 -7.76 -4.81 8.09
CA GLY A 34 -7.96 -6.19 8.52
C GLY A 34 -7.79 -7.22 7.39
N ILE A 35 -6.88 -6.97 6.45
CA ILE A 35 -6.65 -7.83 5.26
C ILE A 35 -5.24 -8.43 5.26
N GLY A 36 -5.02 -9.42 4.38
CA GLY A 36 -3.68 -9.92 4.13
C GLY A 36 -2.79 -8.87 3.45
N ARG A 37 -1.51 -8.78 3.86
CA ARG A 37 -0.51 -7.87 3.25
C ARG A 37 -0.36 -8.00 1.72
N HIS A 38 -0.68 -9.16 1.17
CA HIS A 38 -0.65 -9.43 -0.28
C HIS A 38 -1.94 -9.00 -1.01
N LEU A 39 -2.97 -8.56 -0.27
CA LEU A 39 -4.26 -8.07 -0.78
C LEU A 39 -4.34 -6.54 -0.79
N VAL A 40 -3.26 -5.84 -0.42
CA VAL A 40 -3.21 -4.37 -0.47
C VAL A 40 -3.26 -3.92 -1.93
N THR A 41 -4.14 -2.97 -2.22
CA THR A 41 -4.41 -2.44 -3.56
C THR A 41 -4.02 -0.97 -3.65
N LEU A 42 -4.00 -0.43 -4.88
CA LEU A 42 -3.82 0.99 -5.11
C LEU A 42 -4.88 1.83 -4.37
N TRP A 43 -6.14 1.39 -4.39
CA TRP A 43 -7.21 2.04 -3.66
C TRP A 43 -6.92 2.12 -2.15
N HIS A 44 -6.53 1.01 -1.51
CA HIS A 44 -6.18 1.00 -0.08
C HIS A 44 -5.05 1.97 0.25
N LEU A 45 -4.03 2.06 -0.61
CA LEU A 45 -2.90 2.97 -0.43
C LEU A 45 -3.35 4.43 -0.50
N HIS A 46 -4.13 4.79 -1.52
CA HIS A 46 -4.63 6.14 -1.74
C HIS A 46 -5.56 6.60 -0.61
N ASP A 47 -6.50 5.74 -0.22
CA ASP A 47 -7.43 6.01 0.88
C ASP A 47 -6.69 6.19 2.21
N TYR A 48 -5.74 5.30 2.53
CA TYR A 48 -4.92 5.41 3.74
C TYR A 48 -4.05 6.68 3.79
N LEU A 49 -3.52 7.12 2.64
CA LEU A 49 -2.71 8.33 2.54
C LEU A 49 -3.55 9.62 2.40
N GLY A 50 -4.88 9.51 2.23
CA GLY A 50 -5.75 10.66 1.98
C GLY A 50 -5.54 11.32 0.61
N ILE A 51 -5.03 10.57 -0.36
CA ILE A 51 -4.78 11.04 -1.74
C ILE A 51 -5.98 10.59 -2.59
N LYS A 52 -6.85 11.52 -2.98
CA LYS A 52 -8.00 11.24 -3.85
C LYS A 52 -7.60 11.10 -5.31
#